data_AF-A0A401H333-F1
#
_entry.id   AF-A0A401H333-F1
#
_cell.length_a   1.000
_cell.length_b   1.000
_cell.length_c   1.000
_cell.angle_alpha   90.00
_cell.angle_beta   90.00
_cell.angle_gamma   90.00
#
_symmetry.space_group_name_H-M   'P 1'
#
loop_
_entity.id
_entity.type
_entity.pdbx_description
1 polymer ?
#
loop_
_entity_poly.entity_id
_entity_poly.type
_entity_poly.pdbx_seq_one_letter_code
_entity_poly.pdbx_strand_id
1 'polypeptide(L)'
;MLVSRQSLHCLSGLYTIRNHRDWTSISTSHTGLVGASDMFLALGNTGSATHRRVVGDEAIRALPGPGETRPLRAILPSGSVNSLTQFRHPDPELHSDHRLSDESLQVRGSWQKITLPRNIKSRIAFASFIWKSRMYIVGGQRSGTFEVYNDAWCLDLTKLDGWRQLPPYPGRYLMHTEMAVHGNKAYAFTGRATIEYFDLITDRWRQIRTTFVDANGHSAPWPYAENDVDEYAVHIVRGHIYVFGAS
;
A
#
# COMPACT_ATOMS: atom_id res chain seq x y z
N MET A 1 14.95 -15.06 -14.20
CA MET A 1 14.32 -13.91 -13.50
C MET A 1 14.82 -13.96 -12.08
N LEU A 2 15.45 -12.88 -11.62
CA LEU A 2 16.16 -12.80 -10.34
C LEU A 2 15.37 -11.93 -9.37
N VAL A 3 15.38 -12.25 -8.09
CA VAL A 3 14.76 -11.42 -7.04
C VAL A 3 15.87 -10.68 -6.29
N SER A 4 15.72 -9.37 -6.09
CA SER A 4 16.67 -8.55 -5.32
C SER A 4 15.95 -7.68 -4.29
N ARG A 5 16.55 -7.53 -3.10
CA ARG A 5 16.08 -6.63 -2.04
C ARG A 5 16.98 -5.40 -2.00
N GLN A 6 16.43 -4.23 -2.27
CA GLN A 6 17.12 -2.97 -1.97
C GLN A 6 16.67 -2.48 -0.59
N SER A 7 17.61 -2.39 0.34
CA SER A 7 17.37 -1.79 1.65
C SER A 7 17.35 -0.27 1.52
N LEU A 8 16.18 0.30 1.31
CA LEU A 8 15.90 1.64 1.82
C LEU A 8 15.51 1.46 3.29
N HIS A 9 16.20 2.18 4.19
CA HIS A 9 15.79 2.29 5.58
C HIS A 9 14.44 3.04 5.63
N CYS A 10 13.35 2.33 5.35
CA CYS A 10 12.00 2.82 5.62
C CYS A 10 11.79 2.72 7.13
N LEU A 11 11.46 3.85 7.76
CA LEU A 11 11.25 4.01 9.20
C LEU A 11 9.93 3.34 9.66
N SER A 12 9.76 2.05 9.39
CA SER A 12 8.75 1.20 10.02
C SER A 12 9.41 0.19 10.96
N GLY A 13 10.39 0.67 11.73
CA GLY A 13 10.89 -0.06 12.88
C GLY A 13 9.98 0.24 14.07
N LEU A 14 9.11 -0.70 14.43
CA LEU A 14 8.66 -0.81 15.82
C LEU A 14 9.92 -1.15 16.64
N TYR A 15 10.59 -0.11 17.13
CA TYR A 15 11.72 -0.26 18.02
C TYR A 15 11.25 -0.96 19.29
N THR A 16 11.70 -2.20 19.49
CA THR A 16 11.68 -2.82 20.82
C THR A 16 12.71 -2.11 21.68
N ILE A 17 12.34 -0.96 22.26
CA ILE A 17 13.18 -0.12 23.12
C ILE A 17 13.36 -0.85 24.46
N ARG A 18 14.51 -1.52 24.65
CA ARG A 18 14.96 -1.97 25.98
C ARG A 18 15.71 -0.84 26.69
N ASN A 19 15.04 -0.28 27.71
CA ASN A 19 15.55 0.20 29.00
C ASN A 19 16.51 1.41 29.12
N HIS A 20 16.65 2.26 28.12
CA HIS A 20 16.93 3.69 28.37
C HIS A 20 15.99 4.53 27.50
N ARG A 21 14.87 4.99 28.08
CA ARG A 21 13.93 5.87 27.40
C ARG A 21 14.50 7.27 27.36
N ASP A 22 15.12 7.63 26.24
CA ASP A 22 15.46 9.01 25.95
C ASP A 22 14.16 9.79 25.66
N TRP A 23 13.64 10.42 26.71
CA TRP A 23 12.46 11.28 26.65
C TRP A 23 12.59 12.40 25.62
N THR A 24 13.82 12.86 25.35
CA THR A 24 14.12 13.90 24.36
C THR A 24 13.80 13.41 22.96
N SER A 25 14.24 12.20 22.61
CA SER A 25 13.97 11.57 21.31
C SER A 25 12.47 11.34 21.10
N ILE A 26 11.78 10.82 22.12
CA ILE A 26 10.33 10.57 22.05
C ILE A 26 9.55 11.88 21.86
N SER A 27 9.86 12.92 22.65
CA SER A 27 9.22 14.24 22.53
C SER A 27 9.48 14.89 21.17
N THR A 28 10.71 14.80 20.67
CA THR A 28 11.11 15.34 19.36
C THR A 28 10.33 14.67 18.23
N SER A 29 10.18 13.34 18.27
CA SER A 29 9.40 12.59 17.27
C SER A 29 7.93 13.03 17.23
N HIS A 30 7.27 13.18 18.40
CA HIS A 30 5.88 13.63 18.46
C HIS A 30 5.72 15.08 17.99
N THR A 31 6.64 15.96 18.36
CA THR A 31 6.68 17.34 17.87
C THR A 31 6.82 17.39 16.34
N GLY A 32 7.65 16.51 15.78
CA GLY A 32 7.79 16.36 14.33
C GLY A 32 6.50 15.89 13.64
N LEU A 33 5.79 14.91 14.21
CA LEU A 33 4.50 14.44 13.68
C LEU A 33 3.41 15.53 13.72
N VAL A 34 3.36 16.29 14.81
CA VAL A 34 2.47 17.45 15.01
C VAL A 34 2.76 18.53 13.98
N GLY A 35 4.01 18.96 13.85
CA GLY A 35 4.40 19.98 12.88
C GLY A 35 4.14 19.54 11.43
N ALA A 36 4.46 18.29 11.09
CA ALA A 36 4.15 17.74 9.76
C ALA A 36 2.64 17.71 9.49
N SER A 37 1.83 17.36 10.49
CA SER A 37 0.37 17.42 10.38
C SER A 37 -0.12 18.84 10.08
N ASP A 38 0.38 19.83 10.81
CA ASP A 38 0.01 21.24 10.62
C ASP A 38 0.41 21.75 9.24
N MET A 39 1.60 21.37 8.76
CA MET A 39 2.03 21.66 7.39
C MET A 39 1.11 21.02 6.35
N PHE A 40 0.76 19.74 6.50
CA PHE A 40 -0.17 19.08 5.57
C PHE A 40 -1.56 19.72 5.60
N LEU A 41 -2.05 20.11 6.79
CA LEU A 41 -3.33 20.79 6.93
C LEU A 41 -3.30 22.17 6.26
N ALA A 42 -2.22 22.93 6.41
CA ALA A 42 -2.02 24.21 5.75
C ALA A 42 -1.94 24.08 4.22
N LEU A 43 -1.44 22.94 3.72
CA LEU A 43 -1.49 22.58 2.29
C LEU A 43 -2.86 21.99 1.89
N GLY A 44 -3.79 21.87 2.84
CA GLY A 44 -5.12 21.28 2.70
C GLY A 44 -5.13 19.77 2.40
N ASN A 45 -4.00 19.09 2.61
CA ASN A 45 -3.94 17.63 2.59
C ASN A 45 -4.44 17.07 3.93
N THR A 46 -5.76 17.15 4.14
CA THR A 46 -6.43 16.73 5.38
C THR A 46 -6.19 15.27 5.75
N GLY A 47 -6.10 14.37 4.77
CA GLY A 47 -5.85 12.94 4.98
C GLY A 47 -4.46 12.69 5.56
N SER A 48 -3.42 13.33 5.00
CA SER A 48 -2.07 13.22 5.53
C SER A 48 -1.94 13.92 6.90
N ALA A 49 -2.60 15.06 7.08
CA ALA A 49 -2.66 15.75 8.37
C ALA A 49 -3.25 14.84 9.47
N THR A 50 -4.41 14.24 9.20
CA THR A 50 -5.08 13.30 10.11
C THR A 50 -4.20 12.08 10.38
N HIS A 51 -3.62 11.47 9.35
CA HIS A 51 -2.75 10.29 9.49
C HIS A 51 -1.58 10.55 10.45
N ARG A 52 -0.85 11.66 10.32
CA ARG A 52 0.28 11.97 11.21
C ARG A 52 -0.14 12.09 12.68
N ARG A 53 -1.32 12.62 12.94
CA ARG A 53 -1.86 12.79 14.30
C ARG A 53 -2.37 11.48 14.88
N VAL A 54 -2.98 10.62 14.06
CA VAL A 54 -3.36 9.25 14.46
C VAL A 54 -2.12 8.44 14.82
N VAL A 55 -1.07 8.44 13.98
CA VAL A 55 0.18 7.73 14.27
C VAL A 55 0.81 8.20 15.59
N GLY A 56 0.89 9.53 15.81
CA GLY A 56 1.40 10.07 17.08
C GLY A 56 0.53 9.67 18.28
N ASP A 57 -0.78 9.66 18.12
CA ASP A 57 -1.71 9.31 19.18
C ASP A 57 -1.68 7.80 19.53
N GLU A 58 -1.55 6.94 18.54
CA GLU A 58 -1.33 5.51 18.71
C GLU A 58 -0.01 5.23 19.45
N ALA A 59 1.07 5.95 19.09
CA ALA A 59 2.35 5.84 19.78
C ALA A 59 2.23 6.23 21.27
N ILE A 60 1.46 7.28 21.61
CA ILE A 60 1.17 7.64 23.01
C ILE A 60 0.36 6.54 23.70
N ARG A 61 -0.65 5.98 23.03
CA ARG A 61 -1.51 4.92 23.59
C ARG A 61 -0.75 3.61 23.86
N ALA A 62 0.34 3.37 23.14
CA ALA A 62 1.21 2.21 23.34
C ALA A 62 2.15 2.33 24.57
N LEU A 63 2.21 3.49 25.24
CA LEU A 63 3.04 3.68 26.43
C LEU A 63 2.41 3.05 27.68
N PRO A 64 3.21 2.43 28.58
CA PRO A 64 2.71 1.59 29.66
C PRO A 64 2.08 2.33 30.86
N GLY A 65 2.15 3.68 30.95
CA GLY A 65 1.66 4.38 32.14
C GLY A 65 1.18 5.83 31.93
N PRO A 66 0.25 6.32 32.76
CA PRO A 66 -0.33 7.66 32.63
C PRO A 66 0.66 8.80 32.93
N GLY A 67 1.69 8.57 33.75
CA GLY A 67 2.73 9.57 34.01
C GLY A 67 3.58 9.91 32.77
N GLU A 68 3.72 8.94 31.89
CA GLU A 68 4.52 9.01 30.66
C GLU A 68 3.77 9.67 29.50
N THR A 69 2.45 9.53 29.48
CA THR A 69 1.61 10.09 28.43
C THR A 69 1.32 11.57 28.65
N ARG A 70 1.29 12.06 29.91
CA ARG A 70 0.89 13.44 30.22
C ARG A 70 1.72 14.51 29.48
N PRO A 71 3.07 14.47 29.44
CA PRO A 71 3.85 15.46 28.69
C PRO A 71 3.57 15.39 27.18
N LEU A 72 3.41 14.19 26.62
CA LEU A 72 3.12 14.00 25.20
C LEU A 72 1.70 14.44 24.84
N ARG A 73 0.75 14.31 25.77
CA ARG A 73 -0.63 14.82 25.62
C ARG A 73 -0.72 16.34 25.63
N ALA A 74 0.27 17.03 26.21
CA ALA A 74 0.37 18.48 26.07
C ALA A 74 0.78 18.89 24.64
N ILE A 75 1.62 18.07 23.98
CA ILE A 75 2.07 18.27 22.60
C ILE A 75 0.99 17.83 21.60
N LEU A 76 0.33 16.69 21.86
CA LEU A 76 -0.71 16.08 21.03
C LEU A 76 -1.98 15.83 21.86
N PRO A 77 -2.82 16.86 22.05
CA PRO A 77 -4.09 16.70 22.76
C PRO A 77 -5.01 15.73 22.01
N SER A 78 -5.69 14.82 22.72
CA SER A 78 -6.62 13.85 22.09
C SER A 78 -7.72 14.54 21.27
N GLY A 79 -8.16 15.73 21.70
CA GLY A 79 -9.13 16.54 20.96
C GLY A 79 -8.66 16.93 19.56
N SER A 80 -7.36 17.17 19.37
CA SER A 80 -6.81 17.57 18.06
C SER A 80 -6.95 16.48 16.99
N VAL A 81 -6.80 15.20 17.39
CA VAL A 81 -7.01 14.05 16.51
C VAL A 81 -8.48 13.98 16.10
N ASN A 82 -9.39 14.10 17.07
CA ASN A 82 -10.83 14.06 16.81
C ASN A 82 -11.30 15.19 15.90
N SER A 83 -10.77 16.40 16.06
CA SER A 83 -11.09 17.53 15.17
C SER A 83 -10.65 17.24 13.74
N LEU A 84 -9.45 16.67 13.56
CA LEU A 84 -8.92 16.36 12.22
C LEU A 84 -9.67 15.23 11.52
N THR A 85 -10.18 14.24 12.25
CA THR A 85 -10.99 13.16 11.67
C THR A 85 -12.37 13.62 11.20
N GLN A 86 -12.79 14.85 11.54
CA GLN A 86 -14.03 15.43 11.01
C GLN A 86 -13.88 16.00 9.60
N PHE A 87 -12.65 16.30 9.17
CA PHE A 87 -12.43 16.82 7.82
C PHE A 87 -12.72 15.75 6.76
N ARG A 88 -13.32 16.18 5.65
CA ARG A 88 -13.37 15.38 4.42
C ARG A 88 -11.99 15.36 3.78
N HIS A 89 -11.70 14.38 2.92
CA HIS A 89 -10.44 14.35 2.19
C HIS A 89 -10.63 14.35 0.66
N PRO A 90 -10.14 15.39 -0.05
CA PRO A 90 -9.82 16.73 0.48
C PRO A 90 -11.06 17.43 1.07
N ASP A 91 -10.89 18.36 2.01
CA ASP A 91 -12.02 19.08 2.59
C ASP A 91 -12.35 20.32 1.74
N PRO A 92 -13.53 20.39 1.08
CA PRO A 92 -13.84 21.47 0.16
C PRO A 92 -13.86 22.85 0.81
N GLU A 93 -14.15 22.94 2.12
CA GLU A 93 -14.20 24.23 2.84
C GLU A 93 -12.81 24.81 3.06
N LEU A 94 -11.77 23.98 3.19
CA LEU A 94 -10.38 24.43 3.32
C LEU A 94 -9.79 24.93 2.00
N HIS A 95 -10.44 24.68 0.87
CA HIS A 95 -9.87 24.87 -0.46
C HIS A 95 -10.56 25.94 -1.30
N SER A 96 -11.65 26.56 -0.79
CA SER A 96 -12.39 27.56 -1.57
C SER A 96 -11.54 28.75 -1.99
N ASP A 97 -10.53 29.10 -1.18
CA ASP A 97 -9.69 30.28 -1.38
C ASP A 97 -8.29 29.96 -1.90
N HIS A 98 -7.96 28.67 -2.09
CA HIS A 98 -6.65 28.27 -2.58
C HIS A 98 -6.44 28.77 -4.01
N ARG A 99 -5.45 29.64 -4.19
CA ARG A 99 -5.00 30.11 -5.50
C ARG A 99 -3.75 29.36 -5.92
N LEU A 100 -3.70 29.01 -7.20
CA LEU A 100 -2.51 28.42 -7.79
C LEU A 100 -1.43 29.49 -7.90
N SER A 101 -0.29 29.23 -7.28
CA SER A 101 0.90 30.07 -7.38
C SER A 101 1.72 29.74 -8.63
N ASP A 102 1.69 28.48 -9.06
CA ASP A 102 2.32 28.00 -10.28
C ASP A 102 1.42 26.93 -10.93
N GLU A 103 0.79 27.28 -12.05
CA GLU A 103 -0.07 26.36 -12.80
C GLU A 103 0.71 25.20 -13.44
N SER A 104 2.00 25.37 -13.70
CA SER A 104 2.82 24.35 -14.38
C SER A 104 3.09 23.14 -13.49
N LEU A 105 3.01 23.31 -12.17
CA LEU A 105 3.20 22.24 -11.19
C LEU A 105 1.91 21.44 -10.93
N GLN A 106 0.78 21.85 -11.50
CA GLN A 106 -0.50 21.18 -11.29
C GLN A 106 -0.70 20.01 -12.26
N VAL A 107 -0.96 18.83 -11.69
CA VAL A 107 -1.59 17.73 -12.43
C VAL A 107 -3.10 17.98 -12.44
N ARG A 108 -3.60 18.56 -13.52
CA ARG A 108 -5.04 18.77 -13.71
C ARG A 108 -5.72 17.46 -14.10
N GLY A 109 -6.90 17.23 -13.54
CA GLY A 109 -7.73 16.07 -13.83
C GLY A 109 -9.12 16.19 -13.22
N SER A 110 -9.97 15.23 -13.52
CA SER A 110 -11.31 15.15 -12.95
C SER A 110 -11.60 13.72 -12.52
N TRP A 111 -12.32 13.57 -11.42
CA TRP A 111 -12.84 12.28 -11.01
C TRP A 111 -14.12 11.98 -11.77
N GLN A 112 -14.14 10.86 -12.48
CA GLN A 112 -15.34 10.37 -13.15
C GLN A 112 -15.72 9.01 -12.56
N LYS A 113 -16.97 8.90 -12.11
CA LYS A 113 -17.54 7.62 -11.73
C LYS A 113 -17.88 6.82 -12.98
N ILE A 114 -17.26 5.66 -13.15
CA ILE A 114 -17.58 4.72 -14.21
C ILE A 114 -18.74 3.85 -13.74
N THR A 115 -19.83 3.82 -14.52
CA THR A 115 -20.99 2.95 -14.27
C THR A 115 -20.84 1.69 -15.09
N LEU A 116 -20.77 0.53 -14.42
CA LEU A 116 -20.63 -0.78 -15.03
C LEU A 116 -21.77 -1.71 -14.59
N PRO A 117 -22.12 -2.73 -15.38
CA PRO A 117 -22.96 -3.83 -14.92
C PRO A 117 -22.40 -4.45 -13.63
N ARG A 118 -23.28 -4.73 -12.66
CA ARG A 118 -22.90 -5.28 -11.34
C ARG A 118 -22.78 -6.80 -11.39
N ASN A 119 -21.70 -7.32 -11.95
CA ASN A 119 -21.43 -8.76 -12.01
C ASN A 119 -20.23 -9.22 -11.17
N ILE A 120 -19.59 -8.29 -10.44
CA ILE A 120 -18.52 -8.60 -9.49
C ILE A 120 -18.87 -8.16 -8.08
N LYS A 121 -18.51 -8.97 -7.09
CA LYS A 121 -18.68 -8.66 -5.66
C LYS A 121 -17.68 -7.60 -5.19
N SER A 122 -18.11 -6.76 -4.25
CA SER A 122 -17.26 -5.79 -3.55
C SER A 122 -16.09 -6.46 -2.86
N ARG A 123 -14.89 -5.87 -2.97
CA ARG A 123 -13.66 -6.44 -2.43
C ARG A 123 -12.64 -5.39 -2.05
N ILE A 124 -11.75 -5.73 -1.12
CA ILE A 124 -10.57 -5.00 -0.69
C ILE A 124 -9.33 -5.89 -0.83
N ALA A 125 -8.15 -5.29 -0.73
CA ALA A 125 -6.86 -6.00 -0.69
C ALA A 125 -6.63 -6.97 -1.87
N PHE A 126 -7.24 -6.71 -3.03
CA PHE A 126 -7.04 -7.50 -4.25
C PHE A 126 -5.81 -7.02 -5.01
N ALA A 127 -5.17 -7.92 -5.76
CA ALA A 127 -4.16 -7.52 -6.73
C ALA A 127 -4.85 -6.85 -7.92
N SER A 128 -4.28 -5.75 -8.43
CA SER A 128 -4.78 -5.10 -9.65
C SER A 128 -3.64 -4.60 -10.54
N PHE A 129 -3.87 -4.61 -11.85
CA PHE A 129 -2.92 -4.07 -12.83
C PHE A 129 -3.63 -3.73 -14.14
N ILE A 130 -2.99 -2.90 -14.98
CA ILE A 130 -3.47 -2.55 -16.32
C ILE A 130 -2.52 -3.11 -17.37
N TRP A 131 -3.07 -3.71 -18.43
CA TRP A 131 -2.31 -4.12 -19.60
C TRP A 131 -3.14 -3.98 -20.88
N LYS A 132 -2.60 -3.29 -21.90
CA LYS A 132 -3.25 -3.04 -23.19
C LYS A 132 -4.73 -2.60 -23.08
N SER A 133 -4.98 -1.54 -22.33
CA SER A 133 -6.32 -0.97 -22.11
C SER A 133 -7.31 -1.93 -21.44
N ARG A 134 -6.81 -2.87 -20.65
CA ARG A 134 -7.63 -3.75 -19.81
C ARG A 134 -7.17 -3.65 -18.36
N MET A 135 -8.13 -3.56 -17.45
CA MET A 135 -7.88 -3.65 -16.02
C MET A 135 -8.12 -5.08 -15.57
N TYR A 136 -7.18 -5.61 -14.81
CA TYR A 136 -7.24 -6.94 -14.24
C TYR A 136 -7.31 -6.83 -12.73
N ILE A 137 -8.08 -7.72 -12.12
CA ILE A 137 -8.15 -7.88 -10.67
C ILE A 137 -8.12 -9.37 -10.33
N VAL A 138 -7.40 -9.71 -9.25
CA VAL A 138 -7.26 -11.09 -8.80
C VAL A 138 -7.39 -11.15 -7.29
N GLY A 139 -8.23 -12.07 -6.80
CA GLY A 139 -8.42 -12.34 -5.39
C GLY A 139 -9.01 -11.17 -4.60
N GLY A 140 -8.45 -10.94 -3.40
CA GLY A 140 -8.91 -10.01 -2.39
C GLY A 140 -9.87 -10.63 -1.38
N GLN A 141 -10.45 -9.77 -0.55
CA GLN A 141 -11.40 -10.14 0.49
C GLN A 141 -12.67 -9.31 0.35
N ARG A 142 -13.82 -9.90 0.66
CA ARG A 142 -15.07 -9.16 0.71
C ARG A 142 -15.01 -8.06 1.76
N SER A 143 -15.38 -6.85 1.38
CA SER A 143 -15.44 -5.71 2.30
C SER A 143 -16.32 -6.03 3.51
N GLY A 144 -15.76 -5.93 4.72
CA GLY A 144 -16.47 -6.13 5.98
C GLY A 144 -16.71 -7.58 6.42
N THR A 145 -16.15 -8.59 5.73
CA THR A 145 -16.23 -10.00 6.14
C THR A 145 -14.88 -10.70 5.95
N PHE A 146 -14.71 -11.93 6.47
CA PHE A 146 -13.51 -12.75 6.25
C PHE A 146 -13.59 -13.64 4.99
N GLU A 147 -14.56 -13.40 4.10
CA GLU A 147 -14.71 -14.16 2.84
C GLU A 147 -13.60 -13.76 1.86
N VAL A 148 -12.63 -14.64 1.64
CA VAL A 148 -11.54 -14.44 0.66
C VAL A 148 -11.94 -14.92 -0.73
N TYR A 149 -11.42 -14.25 -1.74
CA TYR A 149 -11.63 -14.58 -3.14
C TYR A 149 -10.34 -15.11 -3.76
N ASN A 150 -10.50 -16.06 -4.68
CA ASN A 150 -9.43 -16.57 -5.55
C ASN A 150 -9.78 -16.42 -7.04
N ASP A 151 -10.90 -15.75 -7.35
CA ASP A 151 -11.33 -15.47 -8.72
C ASP A 151 -10.47 -14.37 -9.36
N ALA A 152 -10.52 -14.31 -10.69
CA ALA A 152 -9.83 -13.30 -11.48
C ALA A 152 -10.81 -12.70 -12.49
N TRP A 153 -10.67 -11.40 -12.74
CA TRP A 153 -11.56 -10.66 -13.63
C TRP A 153 -10.78 -9.68 -14.50
N CYS A 154 -11.35 -9.39 -15.67
CA CYS A 154 -10.83 -8.44 -16.64
C CYS A 154 -11.94 -7.47 -17.04
N LEU A 155 -11.64 -6.17 -17.06
CA LEU A 155 -12.49 -5.12 -17.60
C LEU A 155 -11.79 -4.51 -18.82
N ASP A 156 -12.50 -4.42 -19.95
CA ASP A 156 -12.04 -3.67 -21.12
C ASP A 156 -12.29 -2.17 -20.87
N LEU A 157 -11.22 -1.38 -20.77
CA LEU A 157 -11.30 0.05 -20.45
C LEU A 157 -11.75 0.91 -21.63
N THR A 158 -11.86 0.33 -22.83
CA THR A 158 -12.37 1.03 -24.02
C THR A 158 -13.87 0.81 -24.19
N LYS A 159 -14.36 -0.41 -23.90
CA LYS A 159 -15.77 -0.78 -24.07
C LYS A 159 -16.61 -0.51 -22.83
N LEU A 160 -16.04 -0.74 -21.65
CA LEU A 160 -16.72 -0.60 -20.35
C LEU A 160 -18.05 -1.38 -20.28
N ASP A 161 -18.11 -2.53 -20.96
CA ASP A 161 -19.31 -3.38 -21.11
C ASP A 161 -19.48 -4.40 -19.97
N GLY A 162 -18.62 -4.34 -18.96
CA GLY A 162 -18.68 -5.15 -17.74
C GLY A 162 -17.45 -6.03 -17.54
N TRP A 163 -17.45 -6.78 -16.44
CA TRP A 163 -16.32 -7.64 -16.09
C TRP A 163 -16.44 -8.99 -16.79
N ARG A 164 -15.34 -9.48 -17.37
CA ARG A 164 -15.20 -10.84 -17.87
C ARG A 164 -14.44 -11.69 -16.86
N GLN A 165 -15.00 -12.82 -16.47
CA GLN A 165 -14.33 -13.76 -15.58
C GLN A 165 -13.16 -14.44 -16.29
N LEU A 166 -12.04 -14.59 -15.59
CA LEU A 166 -10.82 -15.28 -16.01
C LEU A 166 -10.63 -16.57 -15.21
N PRO A 167 -9.71 -17.46 -15.61
CA PRO A 167 -9.33 -18.59 -14.77
C PRO A 167 -8.87 -18.14 -13.38
N PRO A 168 -9.36 -18.80 -12.31
CA PRO A 168 -9.02 -18.43 -10.94
C PRO A 168 -7.53 -18.61 -10.66
N TYR A 169 -7.04 -17.90 -9.66
CA TYR A 169 -5.67 -18.06 -9.18
C TYR A 169 -5.44 -19.51 -8.69
N PRO A 170 -4.36 -20.19 -9.12
CA PRO A 170 -4.14 -21.60 -8.77
C PRO A 170 -3.65 -21.81 -7.33
N GLY A 171 -3.19 -20.75 -6.65
CA GLY A 171 -2.84 -20.82 -5.23
C GLY A 171 -4.07 -20.65 -4.32
N ARG A 172 -3.83 -20.51 -3.01
CA ARG A 172 -4.90 -20.44 -2.00
C ARG A 172 -5.77 -19.19 -2.17
N TYR A 173 -5.14 -18.02 -2.18
CA TYR A 173 -5.74 -16.71 -2.46
C TYR A 173 -4.60 -15.71 -2.74
N LEU A 174 -4.94 -14.55 -3.30
CA LEU A 174 -4.06 -13.37 -3.34
C LEU A 174 -4.74 -12.27 -2.55
N MET A 175 -4.12 -11.84 -1.46
CA MET A 175 -4.62 -10.80 -0.59
C MET A 175 -3.43 -9.92 -0.19
N HIS A 176 -3.62 -8.61 -0.15
CA HIS A 176 -2.56 -7.62 0.11
C HIS A 176 -1.34 -7.80 -0.82
N THR A 177 -1.57 -8.32 -2.03
CA THR A 177 -0.52 -8.65 -3.00
C THR A 177 -0.58 -7.66 -4.15
N GLU A 178 0.58 -7.14 -4.58
CA GLU A 178 0.71 -6.45 -5.86
C GLU A 178 1.19 -7.44 -6.93
N MET A 179 0.70 -7.31 -8.17
CA MET A 179 1.18 -8.08 -9.30
C MET A 179 1.96 -7.19 -10.26
N ALA A 180 3.19 -7.59 -10.57
CA ALA A 180 4.05 -6.82 -11.47
C ALA A 180 3.89 -7.31 -12.92
N VAL A 181 3.65 -6.39 -13.86
CA VAL A 181 3.53 -6.71 -15.28
C VAL A 181 4.88 -6.55 -15.97
N HIS A 182 5.30 -7.57 -16.72
CA HIS A 182 6.49 -7.50 -17.57
C HIS A 182 6.28 -8.25 -18.89
N GLY A 183 6.38 -7.53 -20.01
CA GLY A 183 6.09 -8.06 -21.34
C GLY A 183 4.62 -8.48 -21.47
N ASN A 184 4.41 -9.80 -21.59
CA ASN A 184 3.09 -10.41 -21.74
C ASN A 184 2.67 -11.26 -20.53
N LYS A 185 3.24 -10.99 -19.36
CA LYS A 185 3.00 -11.75 -18.12
C LYS A 185 2.76 -10.79 -16.96
N ALA A 186 1.85 -11.19 -16.07
CA ALA A 186 1.66 -10.55 -14.76
C ALA A 186 2.08 -11.54 -13.67
N TYR A 187 3.05 -11.16 -12.85
CA TYR A 187 3.69 -12.04 -11.87
C TYR A 187 3.12 -11.80 -10.48
N ALA A 188 2.76 -12.88 -9.78
CA ALA A 188 2.30 -12.85 -8.39
C ALA A 188 3.41 -13.42 -7.49
N PHE A 189 4.06 -12.56 -6.72
CA PHE A 189 5.04 -12.98 -5.74
C PHE A 189 4.34 -13.38 -4.43
N THR A 190 4.75 -14.46 -3.80
CA THR A 190 4.12 -14.95 -2.55
C THR A 190 5.17 -15.38 -1.54
N GLY A 191 6.38 -14.79 -1.61
CA GLY A 191 7.51 -15.23 -0.78
C GLY A 191 8.17 -16.53 -1.25
N ARG A 192 7.63 -17.22 -2.28
CA ARG A 192 8.16 -18.49 -2.82
C ARG A 192 9.14 -18.30 -3.98
N ALA A 193 10.13 -19.18 -4.08
CA ALA A 193 11.05 -19.24 -5.22
C ALA A 193 10.35 -19.61 -6.54
N THR A 194 9.27 -20.37 -6.45
CA THR A 194 8.37 -20.61 -7.59
C THR A 194 7.32 -19.51 -7.60
N ILE A 195 7.31 -18.75 -8.69
CA ILE A 195 6.41 -17.59 -8.88
C ILE A 195 5.33 -17.99 -9.87
N GLU A 196 4.08 -17.84 -9.47
CA GLU A 196 2.94 -17.88 -10.37
C GLU A 196 2.90 -16.64 -11.26
N TYR A 197 2.58 -16.82 -12.53
CA TYR A 197 2.29 -15.71 -13.42
C TYR A 197 1.08 -16.01 -14.29
N PHE A 198 0.34 -14.96 -14.61
CA PHE A 198 -0.74 -14.99 -15.57
C PHE A 198 -0.20 -14.60 -16.95
N ASP A 199 -0.28 -15.50 -17.93
CA ASP A 199 0.06 -15.23 -19.32
C ASP A 199 -1.08 -14.45 -19.98
N LEU A 200 -0.81 -13.18 -20.29
CA LEU A 200 -1.80 -12.21 -20.76
C LEU A 200 -2.23 -12.40 -22.22
N ILE A 201 -1.56 -13.30 -22.94
CA ILE A 201 -1.93 -13.66 -24.33
C ILE A 201 -2.87 -14.86 -24.32
N THR A 202 -2.57 -15.85 -23.49
CA THR A 202 -3.32 -17.11 -23.44
C THR A 202 -4.41 -17.14 -22.37
N ASP A 203 -4.48 -16.11 -21.52
CA ASP A 203 -5.34 -16.04 -20.34
C ASP A 203 -5.16 -17.28 -19.43
N ARG A 204 -3.91 -17.70 -19.18
CA ARG A 204 -3.59 -18.90 -18.38
C ARG A 204 -2.57 -18.63 -17.30
N TRP A 205 -2.80 -19.22 -16.13
CA TRP A 205 -1.80 -19.30 -15.07
C TRP A 205 -0.71 -20.31 -15.41
N ARG A 206 0.52 -19.95 -15.05
CA ARG A 206 1.72 -20.77 -15.17
C ARG A 206 2.64 -20.48 -14.00
N GLN A 207 3.72 -21.23 -13.90
CA GLN A 207 4.74 -21.05 -12.87
C GLN A 207 6.12 -20.92 -13.50
N ILE A 208 7.00 -20.19 -12.82
CA ILE A 208 8.42 -20.10 -13.15
C ILE A 208 9.24 -20.21 -11.86
N ARG A 209 10.33 -20.97 -11.92
CA ARG A 209 11.30 -21.01 -10.82
C ARG A 209 12.26 -19.83 -10.92
N THR A 210 12.51 -19.16 -9.81
CA THR A 210 13.42 -18.03 -9.69
C THR A 210 14.55 -18.33 -8.71
N THR A 211 15.55 -17.46 -8.70
CA THR A 211 16.67 -17.47 -7.77
C THR A 211 16.80 -16.09 -7.14
N PHE A 212 17.38 -16.04 -5.94
CA PHE A 212 17.65 -14.79 -5.24
C PHE A 212 19.09 -14.35 -5.47
N VAL A 213 19.29 -13.04 -5.60
CA VAL A 213 20.61 -12.43 -5.72
C VAL A 213 20.81 -11.33 -4.69
N ASP A 214 22.04 -11.19 -4.22
CA ASP A 214 22.45 -10.11 -3.32
C ASP A 214 22.50 -8.74 -4.06
N ALA A 215 22.89 -7.70 -3.33
CA ALA A 215 23.02 -6.35 -3.88
C ALA A 215 24.09 -6.23 -4.98
N ASN A 216 25.03 -7.18 -5.06
CA ASN A 216 26.07 -7.24 -6.08
C ASN A 216 25.68 -8.15 -7.27
N GLY A 217 24.49 -8.75 -7.24
CA GLY A 217 24.00 -9.67 -8.26
C GLY A 217 24.51 -11.10 -8.13
N HIS A 218 25.19 -11.45 -7.03
CA HIS A 218 25.63 -12.83 -6.78
C HIS A 218 24.48 -13.68 -6.24
N SER A 219 24.47 -14.96 -6.58
CA SER A 219 23.50 -15.90 -6.04
C SER A 219 23.56 -15.93 -4.52
N ALA A 220 22.40 -15.85 -3.88
CA ALA A 220 22.27 -15.90 -2.43
C ALA A 220 21.14 -16.86 -2.01
N PRO A 221 21.14 -17.34 -0.75
CA PRO A 221 20.04 -18.13 -0.22
C PRO A 221 18.71 -17.38 -0.30
N TRP A 222 17.63 -18.13 -0.49
CA TRP A 222 16.30 -17.54 -0.55
C TRP A 222 15.95 -16.82 0.76
N PRO A 223 15.51 -15.53 0.72
CA PRO A 223 15.47 -14.70 1.93
C PRO A 223 14.19 -14.89 2.77
N TYR A 224 13.19 -15.63 2.28
CA TYR A 224 11.90 -15.81 2.95
C TYR A 224 11.76 -17.25 3.45
N ALA A 225 11.88 -17.46 4.77
CA ALA A 225 11.82 -18.80 5.36
C ALA A 225 10.42 -19.42 5.31
N GLU A 226 9.39 -18.60 5.55
CA GLU A 226 8.00 -19.07 5.73
C GLU A 226 7.22 -19.17 4.42
N ASN A 227 7.76 -18.66 3.31
CA ASN A 227 7.12 -18.70 2.00
C ASN A 227 5.70 -18.08 1.98
N ASP A 228 5.45 -17.14 2.88
CA ASP A 228 4.21 -16.37 2.99
C ASP A 228 4.62 -14.91 3.20
N VAL A 229 4.38 -14.09 2.19
CA VAL A 229 4.78 -12.68 2.16
C VAL A 229 3.66 -11.92 1.47
N ASP A 230 3.16 -10.90 2.16
CA ASP A 230 2.15 -9.97 1.69
C ASP A 230 2.54 -8.53 2.02
N GLU A 231 1.68 -7.55 1.77
CA GLU A 231 1.90 -6.12 2.10
C GLU A 231 3.23 -5.53 1.60
N TYR A 232 3.63 -5.92 0.40
CA TYR A 232 4.85 -5.45 -0.24
C TYR A 232 4.54 -4.63 -1.50
N ALA A 233 5.52 -3.83 -1.91
CA ALA A 233 5.58 -3.26 -3.25
C ALA A 233 6.45 -4.12 -4.17
N VAL A 234 6.02 -4.36 -5.41
CA VAL A 234 6.78 -5.16 -6.38
C VAL A 234 6.92 -4.50 -7.75
N HIS A 235 8.14 -4.52 -8.27
CA HIS A 235 8.43 -4.02 -9.60
C HIS A 235 9.36 -4.94 -10.37
N ILE A 236 9.21 -4.99 -11.70
CA ILE A 236 10.14 -5.72 -12.56
C ILE A 236 10.93 -4.73 -13.41
N VAL A 237 12.25 -4.76 -13.23
CA VAL A 237 13.19 -3.93 -14.02
C VAL A 237 14.23 -4.84 -14.64
N ARG A 238 14.39 -4.76 -15.97
CA ARG A 238 15.38 -5.54 -16.73
C ARG A 238 15.36 -7.06 -16.39
N GLY A 239 14.17 -7.64 -16.27
CA GLY A 239 14.00 -9.07 -15.97
C GLY A 239 14.29 -9.49 -14.53
N HIS A 240 14.45 -8.53 -13.61
CA HIS A 240 14.61 -8.75 -12.18
C HIS A 240 13.36 -8.27 -11.44
N ILE A 241 12.87 -9.06 -10.50
CA ILE A 241 11.79 -8.70 -9.57
C ILE A 241 12.42 -8.04 -8.35
N TYR A 242 11.95 -6.86 -8.00
CA TYR A 242 12.33 -6.15 -6.79
C TYR A 242 11.13 -6.12 -5.86
N VAL A 243 11.34 -6.55 -4.61
CA VAL A 243 10.30 -6.60 -3.59
C VAL A 243 10.73 -5.73 -2.42
N PHE A 244 9.85 -4.84 -1.97
CA PHE A 244 10.10 -3.87 -0.90
C PHE A 244 9.01 -3.93 0.16
N GLY A 245 9.40 -3.86 1.43
CA GLY A 245 8.47 -3.98 2.56
C GLY A 245 8.22 -5.44 2.93
N ALA A 246 6.93 -5.79 3.04
CA ALA A 246 6.36 -7.04 3.53
C ALA A 246 6.13 -7.16 5.03
N SER A 247 5.05 -7.86 5.38
CA SER A 247 4.80 -8.52 6.67
C SER A 247 5.07 -10.02 6.60
#